data_AF-A0A9X3F4T1-F1
#
_entry.id   AF-A0A9X3F4T1-F1
#
_cell.length_a   1.000
_cell.length_b   1.000
_cell.length_c   1.000
_cell.angle_alpha   90.00
_cell.angle_beta   90.00
_cell.angle_gamma   90.00
#
_symmetry.space_group_name_H-M   'P 1'
#
loop_
_entity.id
_entity.type
_entity.pdbx_description
1 polymer ?
#
loop_
_entity_poly.entity_id
_entity_poly.type
_entity_poly.pdbx_seq_one_letter_code
_entity_poly.pdbx_strand_id
1 'polypeptide(L)'
;MRKIFQLALILLALQTVMSCSTNEYKRSNNNLESGFVTPPDSIQIGVYWLWISDHISKEGVEKDLYAMKKAGITRAFIGNIGLDNVPEGNVKMFSDVWWDILHVALKTATDLNIDIGIFNSPGWSQSGGPWVKPEEAMRYLATSELRVSGPKKINLKLDKPTDFFQDVKTLAYPVSKEDKFVLNTTNAEITSIPKITHLKRVFDGNKKTGIDFPKGDTFTIDVTAKEPLIARSLLIRTTEKKFKANAIFQVKETNGAFRTISEFEIDRSNSSLNVGFEPYAPVVVSLPEVTNKSFRLIISNYREGSGLTDLVISSAPRIDLKSAS
;
A
#
# COMPACT_ATOMS: atom_id res chain seq x y z
N MET A 1 -41.70 -56.21 28.61
CA MET A 1 -41.36 -55.01 27.81
C MET A 1 -41.59 -53.69 28.55
N ARG A 2 -42.78 -53.43 29.11
CA ARG A 2 -43.12 -52.15 29.79
C ARG A 2 -42.20 -51.76 30.96
N LYS A 3 -41.79 -52.73 31.80
CA LYS A 3 -40.85 -52.49 32.93
C LYS A 3 -39.41 -52.19 32.48
N ILE A 4 -38.96 -52.81 31.38
CA ILE A 4 -37.63 -52.58 30.79
C ILE A 4 -37.57 -51.18 30.17
N PHE A 5 -38.66 -50.75 29.54
CA PHE A 5 -38.79 -49.41 28.95
C PHE A 5 -38.79 -48.32 30.03
N GLN A 6 -39.44 -48.55 31.18
CA GLN A 6 -39.42 -47.64 32.32
C GLN A 6 -38.04 -47.55 32.97
N LEU A 7 -37.32 -48.67 33.09
CA LEU A 7 -35.95 -48.68 33.63
C LEU A 7 -34.99 -47.93 32.70
N ALA A 8 -35.14 -48.09 31.38
CA ALA A 8 -34.34 -47.38 30.38
C ALA A 8 -34.60 -45.86 30.41
N LEU A 9 -35.87 -45.43 30.60
CA LEU A 9 -36.20 -44.02 30.75
C LEU A 9 -35.62 -43.40 32.02
N ILE A 10 -35.59 -44.15 33.13
CA ILE A 10 -35.00 -43.69 34.39
C ILE A 10 -33.47 -43.57 34.27
N LEU A 11 -32.82 -44.52 33.60
CA LEU A 11 -31.37 -44.47 33.32
C LEU A 11 -31.00 -43.30 32.39
N LEU A 12 -31.81 -43.05 31.35
CA LEU A 12 -31.61 -41.92 30.44
C LEU A 12 -31.83 -40.58 31.16
N ALA A 13 -32.83 -40.50 32.05
CA ALA A 13 -33.07 -39.33 32.88
C ALA A 13 -31.92 -39.09 33.88
N LEU A 14 -31.37 -40.15 34.50
CA LEU A 14 -30.20 -40.02 35.39
C LEU A 14 -28.96 -39.52 34.65
N GLN A 15 -28.73 -39.95 33.40
CA GLN A 15 -27.62 -39.46 32.58
C GLN A 15 -27.79 -37.98 32.20
N THR A 16 -29.01 -37.51 31.96
CA THR A 16 -29.27 -36.08 31.72
C THR A 16 -29.09 -35.21 32.97
N VAL A 17 -29.30 -35.74 34.17
CA VAL A 17 -29.12 -34.99 35.43
C VAL A 17 -27.63 -34.87 35.80
N MET A 18 -26.80 -35.87 35.49
CA MET A 18 -25.34 -35.77 35.64
C MET A 18 -24.66 -34.87 34.60
N SER A 19 -25.27 -34.68 33.42
CA SER A 19 -24.74 -33.79 32.37
C SER A 19 -25.06 -32.31 32.58
N CYS A 20 -25.88 -31.99 33.60
CA CYS A 20 -26.23 -30.63 34.03
C CYS A 20 -25.52 -30.23 35.34
N SER A 21 -24.35 -30.80 35.65
CA SER A 21 -23.39 -30.05 36.44
C SER A 21 -22.81 -28.97 35.54
N THR A 22 -23.39 -27.78 35.57
CA THR A 22 -22.63 -26.58 35.21
C THR A 22 -21.39 -26.60 36.11
N ASN A 23 -20.23 -26.95 35.54
CA ASN A 23 -18.97 -26.48 36.09
C ASN A 23 -19.02 -24.96 35.97
N GLU A 24 -19.75 -24.32 36.89
CA GLU A 24 -19.41 -22.96 37.27
C GLU A 24 -17.98 -23.06 37.72
N TYR A 25 -17.06 -22.73 36.81
CA TYR A 25 -15.70 -22.40 37.16
C TYR A 25 -15.82 -21.13 38.01
N LYS A 26 -16.19 -21.28 39.28
CA LYS A 26 -15.91 -20.31 40.32
C LYS A 26 -14.39 -20.27 40.39
N ARG A 27 -13.77 -19.51 39.48
CA ARG A 27 -12.43 -18.98 39.71
C ARG A 27 -12.56 -18.31 41.07
N SER A 28 -11.98 -18.93 42.10
CA SER A 28 -11.99 -18.30 43.40
C SER A 28 -11.33 -16.92 43.21
N ASN A 29 -11.92 -15.87 43.78
CA ASN A 29 -11.31 -14.55 43.73
C ASN A 29 -9.86 -14.62 44.25
N ASN A 30 -9.58 -15.54 45.18
CA ASN A 30 -8.25 -15.80 45.73
C ASN A 30 -7.22 -16.25 44.67
N ASN A 31 -7.62 -17.01 43.64
CA ASN A 31 -6.72 -17.42 42.55
C ASN A 31 -6.41 -16.26 41.60
N LEU A 32 -7.37 -15.36 41.39
CA LEU A 32 -7.16 -14.14 40.61
C LEU A 32 -6.31 -13.13 41.37
N GLU A 33 -6.59 -12.94 42.66
CA GLU A 33 -5.84 -12.08 43.56
C GLU A 33 -4.39 -12.54 43.71
N SER A 34 -4.16 -13.83 43.97
CA SER A 34 -2.80 -14.37 44.07
C SER A 34 -2.03 -14.26 42.74
N GLY A 35 -2.67 -14.54 41.60
CA GLY A 35 -2.06 -14.34 40.28
C GLY A 35 -1.85 -12.86 39.90
N PHE A 36 -2.58 -11.94 40.53
CA PHE A 36 -2.39 -10.50 40.33
C PHE A 36 -1.25 -9.95 41.21
N VAL A 37 -1.19 -10.38 42.47
CA VAL A 37 -0.12 -10.01 43.41
C VAL A 37 1.20 -10.67 43.03
N THR A 38 1.17 -11.90 42.52
CA THR A 38 2.33 -12.65 42.06
C THR A 38 2.03 -13.28 40.70
N PRO A 39 2.23 -12.52 39.61
CA PRO A 39 2.06 -13.03 38.26
C PRO A 39 2.91 -14.29 38.04
N PRO A 40 2.35 -15.35 37.43
CA PRO A 40 3.13 -16.55 37.14
C PRO A 40 4.14 -16.28 36.01
N ASP A 41 5.23 -17.05 35.97
CA ASP A 41 6.31 -16.92 34.97
C ASP A 41 5.84 -17.07 33.51
N SER A 42 4.66 -17.67 33.28
CA SER A 42 4.02 -17.71 31.96
C SER A 42 3.63 -16.32 31.43
N ILE A 43 3.54 -15.32 32.30
CA ILE A 43 3.28 -13.92 31.94
C ILE A 43 4.62 -13.20 31.78
N GLN A 44 5.06 -13.09 30.54
CA GLN A 44 6.35 -12.51 30.21
C GLN A 44 6.23 -11.02 29.89
N ILE A 45 7.19 -10.23 30.38
CA ILE A 45 7.33 -8.81 30.03
C ILE A 45 8.41 -8.70 28.97
N GLY A 46 8.02 -8.25 27.78
CA GLY A 46 8.88 -8.09 26.62
C GLY A 46 9.21 -6.64 26.30
N VAL A 47 10.44 -6.37 25.84
CA VAL A 47 10.87 -5.05 25.36
C VAL A 47 11.54 -5.11 23.99
N TYR A 48 11.45 -4.03 23.22
CA TYR A 48 12.38 -3.80 22.12
C TYR A 48 13.70 -3.31 22.68
N TRP A 49 14.79 -3.97 22.30
CA TRP A 49 16.14 -3.62 22.66
C TRP A 49 16.88 -3.22 21.38
N LEU A 50 16.84 -1.92 21.09
CA LEU A 50 17.34 -1.39 19.84
C LEU A 50 18.82 -1.03 19.98
N TRP A 51 19.65 -1.64 19.15
CA TRP A 51 21.06 -1.34 19.02
C TRP A 51 21.21 -0.26 17.97
N ILE A 52 21.48 0.96 18.43
CA ILE A 52 21.35 2.18 17.64
C ILE A 52 22.67 2.55 16.97
N SER A 53 22.64 2.74 15.65
CA SER A 53 23.73 3.28 14.82
C SER A 53 25.11 2.71 15.16
N ASP A 54 25.23 1.39 15.27
CA ASP A 54 26.49 0.67 15.55
C ASP A 54 27.15 0.99 16.92
N HIS A 55 26.43 1.63 17.84
CA HIS A 55 26.89 1.92 19.21
C HIS A 55 26.51 0.80 20.16
N ILE A 56 27.35 -0.23 20.21
CA ILE A 56 27.20 -1.38 21.12
C ILE A 56 28.54 -1.83 21.69
N SER A 57 28.52 -2.45 22.87
CA SER A 57 29.70 -3.02 23.52
C SER A 57 29.35 -4.24 24.37
N LYS A 58 30.31 -5.13 24.63
CA LYS A 58 30.14 -6.31 25.49
C LYS A 58 29.67 -5.92 26.90
N GLU A 59 30.33 -4.93 27.49
CA GLU A 59 30.00 -4.41 28.81
C GLU A 59 28.60 -3.79 28.85
N GLY A 60 28.22 -3.05 27.79
CA GLY A 60 26.89 -2.45 27.68
C GLY A 60 25.79 -3.50 27.65
N VAL A 61 25.93 -4.54 26.82
CA VAL A 61 24.90 -5.57 26.70
C VAL A 61 24.71 -6.39 27.97
N GLU A 62 25.78 -6.66 28.71
CA GLU A 62 25.68 -7.31 30.02
C GLU A 62 24.92 -6.44 31.02
N LYS A 63 25.31 -5.16 31.15
CA LYS A 63 24.68 -4.22 32.09
C LYS A 63 23.21 -4.00 31.77
N ASP A 64 22.85 -3.90 30.50
CA ASP A 64 21.46 -3.79 30.05
C ASP A 64 20.64 -5.00 30.51
N LEU A 65 21.16 -6.22 30.31
CA LEU A 65 20.45 -7.45 30.70
C LEU A 65 20.31 -7.61 32.21
N TYR A 66 21.34 -7.25 33.00
CA TYR A 66 21.22 -7.21 34.46
C TYR A 66 20.17 -6.18 34.91
N ALA A 67 20.12 -5.01 34.27
CA ALA A 67 19.11 -4.00 34.55
C ALA A 67 17.70 -4.50 34.17
N MET A 68 17.55 -5.17 33.02
CA MET A 68 16.30 -5.80 32.59
C MET A 68 15.83 -6.84 33.61
N LYS A 69 16.73 -7.73 34.08
CA LYS A 69 16.39 -8.72 35.10
C LYS A 69 15.90 -8.07 36.39
N LYS A 70 16.61 -7.03 36.85
CA LYS A 70 16.24 -6.28 38.06
C LYS A 70 14.87 -5.61 37.92
N ALA A 71 14.51 -5.18 36.71
CA ALA A 71 13.22 -4.58 36.40
C ALA A 71 12.09 -5.60 36.17
N GLY A 72 12.37 -6.90 36.20
CA GLY A 72 11.37 -7.96 35.95
C GLY A 72 11.07 -8.21 34.47
N ILE A 73 11.92 -7.73 33.55
CA ILE A 73 11.82 -8.03 32.12
C ILE A 73 12.30 -9.46 31.88
N THR A 74 11.51 -10.24 31.16
CA THR A 74 11.78 -11.67 30.89
C THR A 74 11.97 -11.95 29.41
N ARG A 75 11.82 -10.94 28.53
CA ARG A 75 12.06 -11.06 27.10
C ARG A 75 12.59 -9.75 26.49
N ALA A 76 13.54 -9.85 25.57
CA ALA A 76 14.01 -8.72 24.78
C ALA A 76 14.09 -9.07 23.29
N PHE A 77 13.76 -8.11 22.42
CA PHE A 77 13.85 -8.25 20.97
C PHE A 77 14.96 -7.35 20.43
N ILE A 78 16.04 -7.94 19.94
CA ILE A 78 17.18 -7.23 19.36
C ILE A 78 16.80 -6.73 17.96
N GLY A 79 16.90 -5.42 17.77
CA GLY A 79 16.79 -4.76 16.47
C GLY A 79 18.01 -3.86 16.23
N ASN A 80 18.69 -4.03 15.10
CA ASN A 80 19.82 -3.18 14.72
C ASN A 80 19.30 -2.02 13.86
N ILE A 81 19.27 -0.81 14.40
CA ILE A 81 18.59 0.34 13.80
C ILE A 81 19.59 1.46 13.54
N GLY A 82 19.69 1.92 12.30
CA GLY A 82 20.38 3.16 11.96
C GLY A 82 19.45 4.37 12.15
N LEU A 83 19.99 5.46 12.69
CA LEU A 83 19.31 6.76 12.77
C LEU A 83 20.10 7.80 11.98
N ASP A 84 19.44 8.52 11.07
CA ASP A 84 20.06 9.49 10.15
C ASP A 84 20.83 10.62 10.86
N ASN A 85 20.42 10.98 12.09
CA ASN A 85 20.98 12.07 12.87
C ASN A 85 21.99 11.61 13.94
N VAL A 86 22.38 10.34 13.93
CA VAL A 86 23.35 9.76 14.88
C VAL A 86 24.53 9.23 14.09
N PRO A 87 25.76 9.75 14.29
CA PRO A 87 26.96 9.22 13.64
C PRO A 87 27.12 7.73 13.91
N GLU A 88 27.59 6.99 12.92
CA GLU A 88 27.79 5.55 13.07
C GLU A 88 28.93 5.25 14.05
N GLY A 89 28.70 4.27 14.91
CA GLY A 89 29.72 3.67 15.76
C GLY A 89 30.65 2.73 15.00
N ASN A 90 31.54 2.09 15.76
CA ASN A 90 32.61 1.25 15.22
C ASN A 90 32.21 -0.22 15.07
N VAL A 91 31.05 -0.65 15.56
CA VAL A 91 30.64 -2.05 15.57
C VAL A 91 29.61 -2.31 14.49
N LYS A 92 30.09 -2.49 13.25
CA LYS A 92 29.23 -2.78 12.11
C LYS A 92 28.51 -4.12 12.28
N MET A 93 27.22 -4.15 11.99
CA MET A 93 26.45 -5.39 11.95
C MET A 93 27.13 -6.44 11.05
N PHE A 94 27.12 -7.70 11.48
CA PHE A 94 27.80 -8.84 10.84
C PHE A 94 29.33 -8.83 10.85
N SER A 95 29.98 -7.82 11.44
CA SER A 95 31.42 -7.92 11.76
C SER A 95 31.69 -8.94 12.86
N ASP A 96 32.91 -9.44 12.96
CA ASP A 96 33.32 -10.37 14.03
C ASP A 96 33.06 -9.79 15.42
N VAL A 97 33.33 -8.50 15.62
CA VAL A 97 33.09 -7.80 16.90
C VAL A 97 31.60 -7.76 17.24
N TRP A 98 30.72 -7.60 16.25
CA TRP A 98 29.27 -7.63 16.45
C TRP A 98 28.79 -9.03 16.85
N TRP A 99 29.28 -10.07 16.16
CA TRP A 99 28.96 -11.47 16.50
C TRP A 99 29.40 -11.83 17.91
N ASP A 100 30.59 -11.36 18.30
CA ASP A 100 31.14 -11.49 19.64
C ASP A 100 30.26 -10.84 20.72
N ILE A 101 29.74 -9.64 20.46
CA ILE A 101 28.84 -8.94 21.38
C ILE A 101 27.48 -9.65 21.45
N LEU A 102 26.94 -10.10 20.32
CA LEU A 102 25.72 -10.90 20.28
C LEU A 102 25.87 -12.19 21.08
N HIS A 103 26.99 -12.90 20.95
CA HIS A 103 27.26 -14.10 21.74
C HIS A 103 27.24 -13.81 23.23
N VAL A 104 27.90 -12.73 23.69
CA VAL A 104 27.88 -12.29 25.09
C VAL A 104 26.44 -11.98 25.53
N ALA A 105 25.68 -11.23 24.75
CA ALA A 105 24.29 -10.90 25.06
C ALA A 105 23.43 -12.16 25.22
N LEU A 106 23.52 -13.12 24.30
CA LEU A 106 22.75 -14.37 24.34
C LEU A 106 23.14 -15.24 25.54
N LYS A 107 24.44 -15.33 25.85
CA LYS A 107 24.92 -16.08 27.01
C LYS A 107 24.42 -15.47 28.32
N THR A 108 24.60 -14.17 28.50
CA THR A 108 24.14 -13.45 29.70
C THR A 108 22.62 -13.50 29.85
N ALA A 109 21.86 -13.38 28.76
CA ALA A 109 20.41 -13.51 28.79
C ALA A 109 19.97 -14.92 29.23
N THR A 110 20.65 -15.97 28.75
CA THR A 110 20.41 -17.36 29.15
C THR A 110 20.64 -17.53 30.65
N ASP A 111 21.77 -17.03 31.16
CA ASP A 111 22.12 -17.12 32.60
C ASP A 111 21.09 -16.38 33.48
N LEU A 112 20.44 -15.34 32.96
CA LEU A 112 19.42 -14.54 33.65
C LEU A 112 17.98 -15.03 33.42
N ASN A 113 17.78 -16.08 32.62
CA ASN A 113 16.47 -16.57 32.19
C ASN A 113 15.64 -15.48 31.50
N ILE A 114 16.26 -14.79 30.53
CA ILE A 114 15.64 -13.79 29.64
C ILE A 114 15.58 -14.36 28.23
N ASP A 115 14.38 -14.45 27.65
CA ASP A 115 14.20 -14.87 26.26
C ASP A 115 14.70 -13.79 25.30
N ILE A 116 15.45 -14.18 24.26
CA ILE A 116 15.89 -13.25 23.21
C ILE A 116 15.21 -13.58 21.88
N GLY A 117 14.54 -12.59 21.30
CA GLY A 117 14.15 -12.57 19.89
C GLY A 117 15.09 -11.66 19.10
N ILE A 118 15.28 -11.94 17.82
CA ILE A 118 16.04 -11.09 16.90
C ILE A 118 15.18 -10.82 15.68
N PHE A 119 15.22 -9.60 15.17
CA PHE A 119 14.53 -9.26 13.93
C PHE A 119 15.10 -10.09 12.77
N ASN A 120 14.23 -10.50 11.84
CA ASN A 120 14.58 -11.38 10.73
C ASN A 120 15.51 -10.72 9.70
N SER A 121 15.66 -9.39 9.72
CA SER A 121 16.60 -8.65 8.90
C SER A 121 17.13 -7.41 9.66
N PRO A 122 18.23 -6.78 9.20
CA PRO A 122 18.65 -5.47 9.68
C PRO A 122 17.53 -4.42 9.57
N GLY A 123 17.51 -3.44 10.46
CA GLY A 123 16.49 -2.39 10.51
C GLY A 123 15.22 -2.79 11.26
N TRP A 124 14.15 -2.00 11.07
CA TRP A 124 12.85 -2.22 11.73
C TRP A 124 11.96 -3.22 10.98
N SER A 125 12.02 -3.21 9.65
CA SER A 125 11.18 -3.98 8.76
C SER A 125 11.78 -3.95 7.33
N GLN A 126 11.58 -4.93 6.45
CA GLN A 126 10.80 -6.16 6.64
C GLN A 126 11.60 -7.44 6.41
N SER A 127 12.25 -7.60 5.26
CA SER A 127 12.97 -8.84 4.88
C SER A 127 14.01 -8.54 3.79
N GLY A 128 14.84 -7.52 4.02
CA GLY A 128 15.84 -7.05 3.06
C GLY A 128 17.27 -7.23 3.55
N GLY A 129 18.22 -7.34 2.64
CA GLY A 129 19.63 -7.38 2.95
C GLY A 129 20.50 -7.34 1.69
N PRO A 130 21.80 -7.04 1.81
CA PRO A 130 22.71 -6.96 0.66
C PRO A 130 22.90 -8.28 -0.10
N TRP A 131 22.43 -9.40 0.48
CA TRP A 131 22.43 -10.72 -0.16
C TRP A 131 21.25 -10.95 -1.11
N VAL A 132 20.21 -10.11 -1.08
CA VAL A 132 19.03 -10.24 -1.97
C VAL A 132 19.36 -9.63 -3.33
N LYS A 133 19.39 -10.46 -4.38
CA LYS A 133 19.64 -9.98 -5.75
C LYS A 133 18.40 -9.30 -6.35
N PRO A 134 18.54 -8.46 -7.39
CA PRO A 134 17.39 -7.86 -8.09
C PRO A 134 16.34 -8.86 -8.55
N GLU A 135 16.75 -10.06 -8.98
CA GLU A 135 15.85 -11.12 -9.40
C GLU A 135 15.12 -11.79 -8.22
N GLU A 136 15.65 -11.69 -7.01
CA GLU A 136 15.09 -12.31 -5.79
C GLU A 136 14.20 -11.34 -5.00
N ALA A 137 14.19 -10.06 -5.38
CA ALA A 137 13.36 -9.03 -4.77
C ALA A 137 11.87 -9.13 -5.16
N MET A 138 11.03 -8.34 -4.48
CA MET A 138 9.61 -8.20 -4.83
C MET A 138 9.47 -7.75 -6.30
N ARG A 139 8.60 -8.43 -7.05
CA ARG A 139 8.38 -8.19 -8.48
C ARG A 139 6.99 -7.63 -8.75
N TYR A 140 6.85 -6.86 -9.82
CA TYR A 140 5.58 -6.36 -10.33
C TYR A 140 5.46 -6.60 -11.84
N LEU A 141 4.23 -6.58 -12.35
CA LEU A 141 3.99 -6.63 -13.79
C LEU A 141 4.12 -5.24 -14.39
N ALA A 142 4.96 -5.12 -15.41
CA ALA A 142 5.11 -3.92 -16.21
C ALA A 142 4.82 -4.26 -17.69
N THR A 143 4.30 -3.30 -18.44
CA THR A 143 3.84 -3.53 -19.82
C THR A 143 4.29 -2.43 -20.76
N SER A 144 4.62 -2.80 -22.00
CA SER A 144 4.69 -1.90 -23.14
C SER A 144 3.60 -2.27 -24.15
N GLU A 145 2.97 -1.28 -24.77
CA GLU A 145 1.89 -1.48 -25.73
C GLU A 145 2.28 -0.92 -27.10
N LEU A 146 2.05 -1.70 -28.17
CA LEU A 146 2.21 -1.25 -29.55
C LEU A 146 0.95 -1.60 -30.35
N ARG A 147 0.40 -0.60 -31.06
CA ARG A 147 -0.71 -0.80 -31.99
C ARG A 147 -0.19 -1.06 -33.40
N VAL A 148 -0.72 -2.08 -34.07
CA VAL A 148 -0.34 -2.44 -35.44
C VAL A 148 -1.58 -2.66 -36.30
N SER A 149 -1.55 -2.19 -37.55
CA SER A 149 -2.62 -2.48 -38.53
C SER A 149 -2.35 -3.82 -39.22
N GLY A 150 -3.25 -4.78 -39.06
CA GLY A 150 -3.22 -6.07 -39.75
C GLY A 150 -4.27 -6.18 -40.87
N PRO A 151 -4.33 -7.34 -41.55
CA PRO A 151 -3.41 -8.47 -41.41
C PRO A 151 -2.07 -8.19 -42.11
N LYS A 152 -0.96 -8.32 -41.38
CA LYS A 152 0.41 -8.24 -41.95
C LYS A 152 1.40 -8.99 -41.08
N LYS A 153 2.42 -9.60 -41.69
CA LYS A 153 3.59 -10.11 -40.95
C LYS A 153 4.45 -8.91 -40.53
N ILE A 154 4.75 -8.81 -39.24
CA ILE A 154 5.60 -7.77 -38.69
C ILE A 154 6.86 -8.39 -38.09
N ASN A 155 7.99 -7.70 -38.26
CA ASN A 155 9.22 -7.98 -37.54
C ASN A 155 9.69 -6.65 -36.93
N LEU A 156 9.38 -6.46 -35.65
CA LEU A 156 9.58 -5.19 -34.94
C LEU A 156 10.20 -5.49 -33.58
N LYS A 157 11.12 -4.62 -33.16
CA LYS A 157 11.60 -4.62 -31.78
C LYS A 157 10.58 -3.87 -30.93
N LEU A 158 10.03 -4.52 -29.92
CA LEU A 158 9.14 -3.90 -28.96
C LEU A 158 9.95 -3.10 -27.93
N ASP A 159 9.35 -2.02 -27.43
CA ASP A 159 9.93 -1.24 -26.34
C ASP A 159 9.94 -2.06 -25.05
N LYS A 160 11.00 -1.87 -24.26
CA LYS A 160 11.08 -2.44 -22.92
C LYS A 160 10.17 -1.65 -21.97
N PRO A 161 9.42 -2.31 -21.07
CA PRO A 161 8.61 -1.58 -20.08
C PRO A 161 9.47 -0.86 -19.04
N THR A 162 10.62 -1.44 -18.67
CA THR A 162 11.62 -0.91 -17.74
C THR A 162 13.03 -1.38 -18.15
N ASP A 163 14.09 -0.74 -17.66
CA ASP A 163 15.48 -1.09 -18.00
C ASP A 163 15.83 -2.53 -17.58
N PHE A 164 15.47 -2.88 -16.34
CA PHE A 164 15.55 -4.22 -15.79
C PHE A 164 14.16 -4.86 -15.81
N PHE A 165 13.98 -5.88 -16.63
CA PHE A 165 12.73 -6.63 -16.75
C PHE A 165 13.02 -8.07 -17.21
N GLN A 166 12.06 -8.95 -16.96
CA GLN A 166 12.03 -10.31 -17.47
C GLN A 166 10.75 -10.46 -18.31
N ASP A 167 10.88 -10.99 -19.52
CA ASP A 167 9.71 -11.31 -20.35
C ASP A 167 8.82 -12.34 -19.66
N VAL A 168 7.53 -12.02 -19.56
CA VAL A 168 6.49 -12.94 -19.09
C VAL A 168 5.70 -13.49 -20.27
N LYS A 169 5.11 -12.59 -21.07
CA LYS A 169 4.29 -12.96 -22.23
C LYS A 169 4.14 -11.78 -23.19
N THR A 170 4.11 -12.08 -24.49
CA THR A 170 3.59 -11.16 -25.52
C THR A 170 2.18 -11.58 -25.91
N LEU A 171 1.23 -10.66 -25.82
CA LEU A 171 -0.17 -10.86 -26.20
C LEU A 171 -0.51 -9.98 -27.39
N ALA A 172 -1.20 -10.55 -28.38
CA ALA A 172 -1.76 -9.83 -29.51
C ALA A 172 -3.26 -10.12 -29.56
N TYR A 173 -4.07 -9.07 -29.59
CA TYR A 173 -5.52 -9.16 -29.65
C TYR A 173 -6.08 -8.06 -30.55
N PRO A 174 -7.22 -8.30 -31.22
CA PRO A 174 -7.87 -7.27 -32.02
C PRO A 174 -8.42 -6.18 -31.10
N VAL A 175 -8.25 -4.92 -31.52
CA VAL A 175 -8.82 -3.74 -30.86
C VAL A 175 -9.70 -2.99 -31.84
N SER A 176 -10.66 -2.22 -31.35
CA SER A 176 -11.47 -1.36 -32.21
C SER A 176 -10.59 -0.28 -32.85
N LYS A 177 -11.00 0.25 -34.01
CA LYS A 177 -10.27 1.33 -34.69
C LYS A 177 -10.16 2.57 -33.79
N GLU A 178 -11.11 2.70 -32.88
CA GLU A 178 -11.24 3.80 -31.94
C GLU A 178 -10.33 3.65 -30.73
N ASP A 179 -9.76 2.49 -30.38
CA ASP A 179 -8.97 2.29 -29.15
C ASP A 179 -7.87 3.33 -28.93
N LYS A 180 -7.27 3.83 -30.01
CA LYS A 180 -6.19 4.82 -29.95
C LYS A 180 -6.67 6.27 -29.76
N PHE A 181 -7.96 6.55 -29.80
CA PHE A 181 -8.45 7.92 -29.71
C PHE A 181 -8.39 8.43 -28.27
N VAL A 182 -7.72 9.57 -28.14
CA VAL A 182 -7.59 10.34 -26.90
C VAL A 182 -7.81 11.80 -27.24
N LEU A 183 -8.45 12.55 -26.33
CA LEU A 183 -8.50 14.01 -26.45
C LEU A 183 -7.15 14.62 -26.13
N ASN A 184 -6.72 15.55 -26.96
CA ASN A 184 -5.48 16.30 -26.79
C ASN A 184 -5.62 17.69 -27.43
N THR A 185 -4.54 18.47 -27.37
CA THR A 185 -4.51 19.86 -27.84
C THR A 185 -4.73 20.06 -29.35
N THR A 186 -4.65 19.00 -30.16
CA THR A 186 -4.85 19.05 -31.62
C THR A 186 -6.30 18.78 -32.02
N ASN A 187 -7.07 18.05 -31.21
CA ASN A 187 -8.43 17.61 -31.53
C ASN A 187 -9.51 18.12 -30.54
N ALA A 188 -9.13 18.92 -29.54
CA ALA A 188 -10.05 19.53 -28.60
C ALA A 188 -9.62 20.95 -28.22
N GLU A 189 -10.61 21.79 -27.92
CA GLU A 189 -10.43 23.04 -27.19
C GLU A 189 -10.50 22.75 -25.69
N ILE A 190 -9.55 23.31 -24.93
CA ILE A 190 -9.38 23.04 -23.50
C ILE A 190 -9.37 24.38 -22.75
N THR A 191 -10.27 24.53 -21.80
CA THR A 191 -10.39 25.72 -20.96
C THR A 191 -10.50 25.33 -19.48
N SER A 192 -10.26 26.29 -18.58
CA SER A 192 -10.37 26.04 -17.14
C SER A 192 -10.99 27.20 -16.39
N ILE A 193 -11.57 26.88 -15.24
CA ILE A 193 -12.10 27.84 -14.26
C ILE A 193 -11.58 27.44 -12.88
N PRO A 194 -10.81 28.31 -12.18
CA PRO A 194 -10.21 29.55 -12.68
C PRO A 194 -9.32 29.36 -13.92
N LYS A 195 -9.14 30.43 -14.70
CA LYS A 195 -8.25 30.41 -15.86
C LYS A 195 -6.80 30.36 -15.40
N ILE A 196 -6.02 29.41 -15.92
CA ILE A 196 -4.58 29.29 -15.65
C ILE A 196 -3.75 29.38 -16.93
N THR A 197 -2.45 29.63 -16.78
CA THR A 197 -1.48 29.50 -17.85
C THR A 197 -1.09 28.02 -18.04
N HIS A 198 -0.60 27.67 -19.23
CA HIS A 198 -0.06 26.34 -19.55
C HIS A 198 -1.00 25.13 -19.33
N LEU A 199 -2.32 25.33 -19.23
CA LEU A 199 -3.33 24.26 -19.10
C LEU A 199 -3.12 23.10 -20.09
N LYS A 200 -2.69 23.41 -21.31
CA LYS A 200 -2.42 22.44 -22.37
C LYS A 200 -1.36 21.38 -22.02
N ARG A 201 -0.50 21.63 -21.02
CA ARG A 201 0.51 20.65 -20.56
C ARG A 201 -0.10 19.35 -20.07
N VAL A 202 -1.30 19.38 -19.48
CA VAL A 202 -1.93 18.13 -19.01
C VAL A 202 -2.47 17.25 -20.15
N PHE A 203 -2.38 17.71 -21.40
CA PHE A 203 -2.87 17.01 -22.59
C PHE A 203 -1.76 16.78 -23.63
N ASP A 204 -0.49 16.99 -23.28
CA ASP A 204 0.64 16.82 -24.20
C ASP A 204 1.33 15.44 -24.09
N GLY A 205 0.97 14.64 -23.08
CA GLY A 205 1.52 13.31 -22.83
C GLY A 205 2.91 13.30 -22.17
N ASN A 206 3.44 14.47 -21.81
CA ASN A 206 4.71 14.61 -21.11
C ASN A 206 4.50 14.62 -19.59
N LYS A 207 4.65 13.45 -18.99
CA LYS A 207 4.58 13.18 -17.54
C LYS A 207 5.49 14.05 -16.67
N LYS A 208 6.54 14.67 -17.24
CA LYS A 208 7.49 15.53 -16.51
C LYS A 208 7.05 17.00 -16.44
N THR A 209 6.05 17.38 -17.23
CA THR A 209 5.47 18.72 -17.23
C THR A 209 4.05 18.67 -16.72
N GLY A 210 3.54 19.81 -16.23
CA GLY A 210 2.19 19.86 -15.70
C GLY A 210 1.75 21.26 -15.35
N ILE A 211 0.68 21.31 -14.58
CA ILE A 211 0.10 22.52 -13.99
C ILE A 211 0.09 22.37 -12.48
N ASP A 212 0.13 23.50 -11.78
CA ASP A 212 -0.31 23.59 -10.39
C ASP A 212 -1.75 24.08 -10.37
N PHE A 213 -2.53 23.61 -9.39
CA PHE A 213 -3.87 24.13 -9.21
C PHE A 213 -3.85 25.59 -8.70
N PRO A 214 -4.79 26.42 -9.17
CA PRO A 214 -4.93 27.78 -8.65
C PRO A 214 -5.39 27.76 -7.19
N LYS A 215 -5.22 28.88 -6.47
CA LYS A 215 -5.81 29.05 -5.14
C LYS A 215 -7.33 28.96 -5.23
N GLY A 216 -7.94 28.24 -4.30
CA GLY A 216 -9.39 28.03 -4.21
C GLY A 216 -9.74 26.58 -3.90
N ASP A 217 -11.04 26.31 -3.75
CA ASP A 217 -11.54 24.99 -3.32
C ASP A 217 -11.94 24.10 -4.50
N THR A 218 -12.04 24.67 -5.71
CA THR A 218 -12.52 23.96 -6.90
C THR A 218 -11.82 24.43 -8.16
N PHE A 219 -11.43 23.47 -8.99
CA PHE A 219 -10.82 23.68 -10.30
C PHE A 219 -11.59 22.86 -11.34
N THR A 220 -12.10 23.54 -12.36
CA THR A 220 -12.87 22.92 -13.45
C THR A 220 -12.06 22.96 -14.73
N ILE A 221 -11.96 21.83 -15.42
CA ILE A 221 -11.39 21.71 -16.77
C ILE A 221 -12.52 21.32 -17.72
N ASP A 222 -12.77 22.16 -18.71
CA ASP A 222 -13.70 21.89 -19.80
C ASP A 222 -12.93 21.50 -21.06
N VAL A 223 -13.38 20.41 -21.69
CA VAL A 223 -12.80 19.87 -22.92
C VAL A 223 -13.89 19.77 -23.97
N THR A 224 -13.75 20.54 -25.05
CA THR A 224 -14.67 20.51 -26.20
C THR A 224 -13.96 19.91 -27.40
N ALA A 225 -14.25 18.64 -27.69
CA ALA A 225 -13.73 17.90 -28.83
C ALA A 225 -14.29 18.45 -30.15
N LYS A 226 -13.45 18.46 -31.19
CA LYS A 226 -13.86 18.86 -32.54
C LYS A 226 -14.92 17.91 -33.11
N GLU A 227 -14.73 16.60 -32.88
CA GLU A 227 -15.69 15.55 -33.22
C GLU A 227 -16.12 14.76 -31.98
N PRO A 228 -17.30 14.10 -32.00
CA PRO A 228 -17.77 13.34 -30.85
C PRO A 228 -16.80 12.20 -30.55
N LEU A 229 -16.40 12.08 -29.29
CA LEU A 229 -15.61 10.96 -28.79
C LEU A 229 -16.53 10.01 -28.03
N ILE A 230 -16.38 8.70 -28.27
CA ILE A 230 -16.94 7.66 -27.40
C ILE A 230 -15.96 7.48 -26.24
N ALA A 231 -16.22 8.08 -25.08
CA ALA A 231 -15.37 7.96 -23.91
C ALA A 231 -15.71 6.69 -23.11
N ARG A 232 -14.68 5.93 -22.72
CA ARG A 232 -14.78 4.69 -21.92
C ARG A 232 -13.81 4.66 -20.75
N SER A 233 -12.78 5.50 -20.76
CA SER A 233 -11.90 5.65 -19.61
C SER A 233 -11.38 7.08 -19.44
N LEU A 234 -11.04 7.38 -18.20
CA LEU A 234 -10.37 8.59 -17.76
C LEU A 234 -9.11 8.21 -17.01
N LEU A 235 -7.98 8.83 -17.34
CA LEU A 235 -6.73 8.65 -16.63
C LEU A 235 -6.22 10.00 -16.15
N ILE A 236 -5.86 10.08 -14.86
CA ILE A 236 -5.35 11.31 -14.23
C ILE A 236 -4.04 11.00 -13.54
N ARG A 237 -2.99 11.77 -13.86
CA ARG A 237 -1.71 11.72 -13.15
C ARG A 237 -1.46 13.04 -12.45
N THR A 238 -1.05 12.95 -11.19
CA THR A 238 -0.73 14.12 -10.35
C THR A 238 0.72 14.54 -10.54
N THR A 239 1.06 15.73 -10.05
CA THR A 239 2.47 16.06 -9.75
C THR A 239 3.01 15.16 -8.64
N GLU A 240 4.33 15.04 -8.52
CA GLU A 240 5.02 14.23 -7.51
C GLU A 240 5.01 14.91 -6.12
N LYS A 241 3.82 15.26 -5.65
CA LYS A 241 3.54 15.85 -4.35
C LYS A 241 2.36 15.12 -3.74
N LYS A 242 2.35 14.97 -2.42
CA LYS A 242 1.23 14.34 -1.70
C LYS A 242 -0.08 15.01 -2.10
N PHE A 243 -0.99 14.21 -2.64
CA PHE A 243 -2.21 14.68 -3.29
C PHE A 243 -3.41 13.90 -2.78
N LYS A 244 -4.49 14.59 -2.44
CA LYS A 244 -5.80 13.96 -2.25
C LYS A 244 -6.87 14.98 -2.66
N ALA A 245 -7.81 14.59 -3.51
CA ALA A 245 -8.89 15.46 -3.96
C ALA A 245 -10.10 14.64 -4.41
N ASN A 246 -11.28 15.25 -4.37
CA ASN A 246 -12.48 14.69 -4.97
C ASN A 246 -12.59 15.14 -6.43
N ALA A 247 -13.12 14.27 -7.28
CA ALA A 247 -13.30 14.56 -8.69
C ALA A 247 -14.67 14.10 -9.21
N ILE A 248 -15.27 14.93 -10.06
CA ILE A 248 -16.52 14.66 -10.77
C ILE A 248 -16.27 14.80 -12.26
N PHE A 249 -16.54 13.76 -13.02
CA PHE A 249 -16.50 13.76 -14.47
C PHE A 249 -17.92 13.86 -15.03
N GLN A 250 -18.15 14.82 -15.91
CA GLN A 250 -19.46 15.15 -16.47
C GLN A 250 -19.40 15.31 -17.99
N VAL A 251 -20.57 15.21 -18.62
CA VAL A 251 -20.77 15.56 -20.04
C VAL A 251 -21.86 16.61 -20.17
N LYS A 252 -21.80 17.43 -21.22
CA LYS A 252 -22.85 18.40 -21.52
C LYS A 252 -23.97 17.74 -22.32
N GLU A 253 -25.20 17.85 -21.82
CA GLU A 253 -26.41 17.40 -22.48
C GLU A 253 -26.89 18.41 -23.53
N THR A 254 -27.81 17.99 -24.40
CA THR A 254 -28.35 18.82 -25.49
C THR A 254 -29.07 20.07 -25.00
N ASN A 255 -29.65 20.03 -23.80
CA ASN A 255 -30.27 21.17 -23.13
C ASN A 255 -29.25 22.15 -22.51
N GLY A 256 -27.95 21.86 -22.63
CA GLY A 256 -26.86 22.66 -22.09
C GLY A 256 -26.49 22.38 -20.63
N ALA A 257 -27.27 21.55 -19.92
CA ALA A 257 -26.95 21.12 -18.56
C ALA A 257 -25.81 20.09 -18.56
N PHE A 258 -25.10 19.97 -17.43
CA PHE A 258 -24.09 18.93 -17.25
C PHE A 258 -24.67 17.74 -16.49
N ARG A 259 -24.46 16.53 -17.00
CA ARG A 259 -24.80 15.27 -16.32
C ARG A 259 -23.52 14.59 -15.82
N THR A 260 -23.54 14.19 -14.55
CA THR A 260 -22.46 13.39 -13.95
C THR A 260 -22.39 12.00 -14.56
N ILE A 261 -21.19 11.60 -14.97
CA ILE A 261 -20.85 10.26 -15.47
C ILE A 261 -20.14 9.44 -14.40
N SER A 262 -19.24 10.06 -13.63
CA SER A 262 -18.51 9.40 -12.56
C SER A 262 -18.11 10.37 -11.46
N GLU A 263 -18.13 9.91 -10.23
CA GLU A 263 -17.53 10.57 -9.06
C GLU A 263 -16.46 9.64 -8.48
N PHE A 264 -15.31 10.19 -8.11
CA PHE A 264 -14.18 9.40 -7.62
C PHE A 264 -13.21 10.26 -6.82
N GLU A 265 -12.35 9.61 -6.04
CA GLU A 265 -11.24 10.25 -5.33
C GLU A 265 -9.94 10.06 -6.12
N ILE A 266 -9.10 11.09 -6.12
CA ILE A 266 -7.73 11.02 -6.59
C ILE A 266 -6.84 11.02 -5.35
N ASP A 267 -6.31 9.87 -4.94
CA ASP A 267 -5.49 9.74 -3.72
C ASP A 267 -4.06 9.30 -4.05
N ARG A 268 -3.11 10.21 -3.86
CA ARG A 268 -1.65 9.98 -3.84
C ARG A 268 -1.06 10.63 -2.59
N SER A 269 -1.72 10.45 -1.44
CA SER A 269 -1.32 11.02 -0.16
C SER A 269 -0.14 10.28 0.47
N ASN A 270 0.00 8.99 0.18
CA ASN A 270 1.09 8.14 0.64
C ASN A 270 2.14 7.95 -0.45
N SER A 271 3.28 8.63 -0.31
CA SER A 271 4.40 8.58 -1.25
C SER A 271 5.48 7.60 -0.84
N SER A 272 5.25 6.79 0.20
CA SER A 272 6.26 5.88 0.72
C SER A 272 6.45 4.69 -0.21
N LEU A 273 7.69 4.38 -0.58
CA LEU A 273 7.99 3.28 -1.50
C LEU A 273 7.51 1.91 -0.99
N ASN A 274 7.36 1.75 0.33
CA ASN A 274 6.87 0.52 0.93
C ASN A 274 5.37 0.26 0.72
N VAL A 275 4.61 1.21 0.15
CA VAL A 275 3.20 1.00 -0.22
C VAL A 275 2.97 0.82 -1.72
N GLY A 276 4.00 1.01 -2.55
CA GLY A 276 3.89 0.82 -3.98
C GLY A 276 5.15 1.22 -4.74
N PHE A 277 5.42 0.52 -5.84
CA PHE A 277 6.61 0.75 -6.67
C PHE A 277 6.50 2.02 -7.54
N GLU A 278 5.29 2.52 -7.79
CA GLU A 278 5.05 3.80 -8.48
C GLU A 278 4.15 4.70 -7.59
N PRO A 279 4.73 5.49 -6.67
CA PRO A 279 3.97 6.27 -5.68
C PRO A 279 2.98 7.27 -6.28
N TYR A 280 3.23 7.71 -7.51
CA TYR A 280 2.39 8.64 -8.27
C TYR A 280 1.85 8.00 -9.55
N ALA A 281 1.53 6.70 -9.50
CA ALA A 281 0.83 5.99 -10.56
C ALA A 281 -0.44 6.75 -10.95
N PRO A 282 -0.93 6.65 -12.20
CA PRO A 282 -2.12 7.39 -12.57
C PRO A 282 -3.37 6.75 -11.95
N VAL A 283 -4.36 7.57 -11.61
CA VAL A 283 -5.71 7.09 -11.27
C VAL A 283 -6.44 6.79 -12.57
N VAL A 284 -6.96 5.58 -12.71
CA VAL A 284 -7.73 5.15 -13.89
C VAL A 284 -9.17 4.93 -13.47
N VAL A 285 -10.09 5.54 -14.21
CA VAL A 285 -11.53 5.42 -14.01
C VAL A 285 -12.14 4.84 -15.28
N SER A 286 -12.71 3.65 -15.15
CA SER A 286 -13.61 3.06 -16.13
C SER A 286 -14.92 3.83 -16.14
N LEU A 287 -15.37 4.22 -17.32
CA LEU A 287 -16.60 4.98 -17.50
C LEU A 287 -17.66 4.09 -18.17
N PRO A 288 -18.95 4.27 -17.85
CA PRO A 288 -19.99 3.80 -18.76
C PRO A 288 -19.78 4.50 -20.11
N GLU A 289 -19.98 3.75 -21.20
CA GLU A 289 -19.78 4.28 -22.55
C GLU A 289 -20.63 5.55 -22.76
N VAL A 290 -19.97 6.65 -23.13
CA VAL A 290 -20.65 7.92 -23.36
C VAL A 290 -20.07 8.62 -24.59
N THR A 291 -20.94 8.94 -25.55
CA THR A 291 -20.56 9.68 -26.77
C THR A 291 -20.89 11.15 -26.59
N ASN A 292 -19.89 12.03 -26.58
CA ASN A 292 -20.12 13.47 -26.46
C ASN A 292 -18.99 14.29 -27.10
N LYS A 293 -19.24 15.59 -27.34
CA LYS A 293 -18.21 16.57 -27.70
C LYS A 293 -17.70 17.36 -26.49
N SER A 294 -18.50 17.53 -25.44
CA SER A 294 -18.20 18.41 -24.32
C SER A 294 -18.13 17.62 -23.02
N PHE A 295 -16.93 17.59 -22.44
CA PHE A 295 -16.59 16.91 -21.21
C PHE A 295 -16.13 17.93 -20.17
N ARG A 296 -16.41 17.65 -18.90
CA ARG A 296 -16.01 18.48 -17.78
C ARG A 296 -15.43 17.63 -16.67
N LEU A 297 -14.27 18.02 -16.17
CA LEU A 297 -13.69 17.49 -14.94
C LEU A 297 -13.70 18.58 -13.87
N ILE A 298 -14.39 18.33 -12.76
CA ILE A 298 -14.39 19.20 -11.59
C ILE A 298 -13.56 18.52 -10.52
N ILE A 299 -12.57 19.23 -9.98
CA ILE A 299 -11.70 18.75 -8.90
C ILE A 299 -11.89 19.68 -7.71
N SER A 300 -12.16 19.12 -6.54
CA SER A 300 -12.38 19.88 -5.31
C SER A 300 -11.57 19.34 -4.14
N ASN A 301 -11.40 20.17 -3.11
CA ASN A 301 -10.64 19.86 -1.90
C ASN A 301 -9.18 19.45 -2.17
N TYR A 302 -8.55 20.02 -3.20
CA TYR A 302 -7.14 19.80 -3.49
C TYR A 302 -6.24 20.65 -2.60
N ARG A 303 -5.02 20.19 -2.35
CA ARG A 303 -4.03 20.93 -1.55
C ARG A 303 -3.34 22.02 -2.40
N GLU A 304 -3.09 23.19 -1.82
CA GLU A 304 -2.29 24.24 -2.46
C GLU A 304 -0.89 23.71 -2.83
N GLY A 305 -0.42 24.06 -4.02
CA GLY A 305 0.85 23.59 -4.57
C GLY A 305 0.83 22.16 -5.12
N SER A 306 -0.33 21.49 -5.14
CA SER A 306 -0.55 20.24 -5.88
C SER A 306 -1.07 20.52 -7.29
N GLY A 307 -1.07 19.51 -8.17
CA GLY A 307 -1.54 19.68 -9.53
C GLY A 307 -1.51 18.41 -10.36
N LEU A 308 -1.65 18.57 -11.68
CA LEU A 308 -1.76 17.47 -12.64
C LEU A 308 -0.62 17.53 -13.66
N THR A 309 -0.15 16.35 -14.06
CA THR A 309 0.81 16.17 -15.17
C THR A 309 0.12 15.64 -16.42
N ASP A 310 -0.86 14.75 -16.28
CA ASP A 310 -1.62 14.20 -17.40
C ASP A 310 -3.11 14.05 -17.07
N LEU A 311 -3.95 14.30 -18.08
CA LEU A 311 -5.38 14.04 -18.12
C LEU A 311 -5.72 13.42 -19.48
N VAL A 312 -6.16 12.17 -19.48
CA VAL A 312 -6.48 11.44 -20.71
C VAL A 312 -7.93 10.99 -20.69
N ILE A 313 -8.73 11.51 -21.62
CA ILE A 313 -10.08 11.03 -21.92
C ILE A 313 -9.97 10.13 -23.14
N SER A 314 -10.27 8.83 -23.00
CA SER A 314 -10.01 7.82 -24.03
C SER A 314 -11.23 6.97 -24.34
N SER A 315 -11.30 6.52 -25.58
CA SER A 315 -12.21 5.48 -26.09
C SER A 315 -11.75 4.05 -25.78
N ALA A 316 -10.50 3.86 -25.37
CA ALA A 316 -10.02 2.56 -24.91
C ALA A 316 -10.72 2.17 -23.59
N PRO A 317 -11.30 0.96 -23.49
CA PRO A 317 -11.73 0.43 -22.20
C PRO A 317 -10.51 0.15 -21.32
N ARG A 318 -10.58 0.56 -20.05
CA ARG A 318 -9.54 0.31 -19.04
C ARG A 318 -10.21 -0.12 -17.74
N ILE A 319 -9.52 -0.93 -16.94
CA ILE A 319 -10.00 -1.36 -15.62
C ILE A 319 -9.79 -0.22 -14.62
N ASP A 320 -10.73 -0.08 -13.69
CA ASP A 320 -10.62 0.86 -12.58
C ASP A 320 -9.33 0.62 -11.77
N LEU A 321 -8.54 1.68 -11.60
CA LEU A 321 -7.37 1.74 -10.74
C LEU A 321 -7.47 3.01 -9.89
N LYS A 322 -8.35 2.95 -8.89
CA LYS A 322 -8.70 4.11 -8.03
C LYS A 322 -7.84 4.21 -6.78
N SER A 323 -7.27 3.10 -6.30
CA SER A 323 -6.38 3.07 -5.13
C SER A 323 -5.16 2.19 -5.39
N ALA A 324 -3.97 2.77 -5.25
CA ALA A 324 -2.80 2.05 -4.77
C ALA A 324 -2.62 2.56 -3.33
N SER A 325 -3.25 1.88 -2.38
CA SER A 325 -3.12 2.17 -0.94
C SER A 325 -1.78 1.66 -0.43
#